data_AF-A0A7S2RZT3-F1
#
_entry.id   AF-A0A7S2RZT3-F1
#
_cell.length_a   1.000
_cell.length_b   1.000
_cell.length_c   1.000
_cell.angle_alpha   90.00
_cell.angle_beta   90.00
_cell.angle_gamma   90.00
#
_symmetry.space_group_name_H-M   'P 1'
#
loop_
_entity.id
_entity.type
_entity.pdbx_description
1 polymer ?
#
loop_
_entity_poly.entity_id
_entity_poly.type
_entity_poly.pdbx_seq_one_letter_code
_entity_poly.pdbx_strand_id
1 'polypeptide(L)'
;VVLSYFDRALKHYELASKKHKLELAPYSQEDIWLLVSRAYYLSGEPELKEQALKQAPGCADRWYALSAIHELQENYHAAIDALEESLFREPFNPSLLRAQARCVSIIDPHDTERIQNLINVAQEAMAQGID
;
A
#
# COMPACT_ATOMS: atom_id res chain seq x y z
N VAL A 1 -17.35 13.55 -9.99
CA VAL A 1 -17.38 13.60 -8.50
C VAL A 1 -16.16 12.93 -7.86
N VAL A 2 -15.60 11.87 -8.47
CA VAL A 2 -14.31 11.24 -8.03
C VAL A 2 -13.13 12.22 -8.01
N LEU A 3 -13.07 13.15 -8.98
CA LEU A 3 -12.02 14.17 -9.07
C LEU A 3 -11.88 15.04 -7.81
N SER A 4 -12.98 15.41 -7.14
CA SER A 4 -12.88 16.32 -5.97
C SER A 4 -12.33 15.66 -4.71
N TYR A 5 -12.36 14.33 -4.64
CA TYR A 5 -11.81 13.57 -3.52
C TYR A 5 -10.35 13.20 -3.77
N PHE A 6 -10.01 12.94 -5.04
CA PHE A 6 -8.64 12.85 -5.52
C PHE A 6 -7.85 14.12 -5.17
N ASP A 7 -8.42 15.30 -5.46
CA ASP A 7 -7.82 16.59 -5.11
C ASP A 7 -7.62 16.76 -3.59
N ARG A 8 -8.55 16.24 -2.77
CA ARG A 8 -8.43 16.33 -1.30
C ARG A 8 -7.37 15.39 -0.77
N ALA A 9 -7.36 14.13 -1.22
CA ALA A 9 -6.36 13.15 -0.85
C ALA A 9 -4.96 13.60 -1.24
N LEU A 10 -4.79 14.09 -2.47
CA LEU A 10 -3.53 14.65 -2.95
C LEU A 10 -3.10 15.84 -2.08
N LYS A 11 -4.02 16.75 -1.75
CA LYS A 11 -3.74 17.90 -0.89
C LYS A 11 -3.37 17.52 0.54
N HIS A 12 -4.03 16.53 1.14
CA HIS A 12 -3.69 16.02 2.47
C HIS A 12 -2.34 15.31 2.45
N TYR A 13 -2.05 14.57 1.39
CA TYR A 13 -0.77 13.92 1.21
C TYR A 13 0.37 14.92 0.97
N GLU A 14 0.18 15.95 0.14
CA GLU A 14 1.12 17.08 0.01
C GLU A 14 1.37 17.77 1.35
N LEU A 15 0.34 17.91 2.19
CA LEU A 15 0.49 18.49 3.52
C LEU A 15 1.33 17.58 4.44
N ALA A 16 1.05 16.27 4.41
CA ALA A 16 1.77 15.27 5.19
C ALA A 16 3.22 15.13 4.70
N SER A 17 3.46 15.08 3.40
CA SER A 17 4.79 14.98 2.80
C SER A 17 5.63 16.20 3.15
N LYS A 18 5.05 17.41 3.11
CA LYS A 18 5.72 18.65 3.51
C LYS A 18 6.04 18.69 5.01
N LYS A 19 5.12 18.20 5.86
CA LYS A 19 5.33 18.08 7.32
C LYS A 19 6.42 17.07 7.65
N HIS A 20 6.51 15.97 6.90
CA HIS A 20 7.43 14.86 7.15
C HIS A 20 8.66 14.84 6.22
N LYS A 21 8.84 15.85 5.36
CA LYS A 21 9.93 15.99 4.37
C LYS A 21 10.08 14.79 3.43
N LEU A 22 8.97 14.26 2.92
CA LEU A 22 8.95 13.18 1.92
C LEU A 22 9.03 13.79 0.50
N GLU A 23 9.92 13.28 -0.37
CA GLU A 23 10.02 13.70 -1.78
C GLU A 23 8.93 13.06 -2.65
N LEU A 24 8.38 13.83 -3.59
CA LEU A 24 7.26 13.43 -4.45
C LEU A 24 7.76 12.99 -5.84
N ALA A 25 7.50 11.73 -6.21
CA ALA A 25 7.66 11.20 -7.57
C ALA A 25 6.28 11.08 -8.26
N PRO A 26 6.17 11.02 -9.60
CA PRO A 26 4.88 10.79 -10.26
C PRO A 26 4.34 9.39 -9.89
N TYR A 27 3.18 9.35 -9.25
CA TYR A 27 2.60 8.14 -8.64
C TYR A 27 1.67 7.39 -9.60
N SER A 28 1.71 6.05 -9.57
CA SER A 28 0.68 5.20 -10.17
C SER A 28 -0.65 5.31 -9.39
N GLN A 29 -1.77 4.83 -9.93
CA GLN A 29 -3.06 4.82 -9.21
C GLN A 29 -2.98 4.06 -7.87
N GLU A 30 -2.21 2.97 -7.84
CA GLU A 30 -1.99 2.13 -6.67
C GLU A 30 -1.21 2.86 -5.58
N ASP A 31 -0.19 3.63 -5.98
CA ASP A 31 0.59 4.46 -5.08
C ASP A 31 -0.29 5.50 -4.41
N ILE A 32 -1.26 6.09 -5.11
CA ILE A 32 -2.09 7.16 -4.54
C ILE A 32 -2.88 6.67 -3.33
N TRP A 33 -3.43 5.46 -3.36
CA TRP A 33 -4.17 4.91 -2.20
C TRP A 33 -3.28 4.56 -1.02
N LEU A 34 -2.04 4.15 -1.27
CA LEU A 34 -1.03 4.03 -0.23
C LEU A 34 -0.75 5.39 0.45
N LEU A 35 -0.62 6.45 -0.34
CA LEU A 35 -0.35 7.80 0.14
C LEU A 35 -1.55 8.38 0.90
N VAL A 36 -2.77 8.16 0.39
CA VAL A 36 -4.04 8.50 1.05
C VAL A 36 -4.11 7.83 2.43
N SER A 37 -3.85 6.52 2.48
CA SER A 37 -3.93 5.72 3.70
C SER A 37 -2.92 6.17 4.75
N ARG A 38 -1.69 6.48 4.32
CA ARG A 38 -0.64 7.07 5.17
C ARG A 38 -1.03 8.45 5.68
N ALA A 39 -1.55 9.33 4.82
CA ALA A 39 -1.97 10.66 5.21
C ALA A 39 -3.09 10.62 6.26
N TYR A 40 -4.05 9.70 6.13
CA TYR A 40 -5.13 9.52 7.11
C TYR A 40 -4.66 8.88 8.41
N TYR A 41 -3.73 7.92 8.35
CA TYR A 41 -3.12 7.41 9.58
C TYR A 41 -2.39 8.53 10.34
N LEU A 42 -1.59 9.34 9.64
CA LEU A 42 -0.83 10.44 10.22
C LEU A 42 -1.71 11.62 10.67
N SER A 43 -2.94 11.76 10.15
CA SER A 43 -3.89 12.78 10.60
C SER A 43 -4.59 12.38 11.90
N GLY A 44 -4.60 11.09 12.27
CA GLY A 44 -5.19 10.61 13.52
C GLY A 44 -6.72 10.59 13.55
N GLU A 45 -7.38 10.74 12.40
CA GLU A 45 -8.85 10.80 12.28
C GLU A 45 -9.42 9.47 11.76
N PRO A 46 -9.98 8.61 12.64
CA PRO A 46 -10.43 7.27 12.26
C PRO A 46 -11.62 7.26 11.30
N GLU A 47 -12.48 8.28 11.34
CA GLU A 47 -13.64 8.42 10.45
C GLU A 47 -13.22 8.63 9.00
N LEU A 48 -12.15 9.41 8.80
CA LEU A 48 -11.58 9.66 7.47
C LEU A 48 -10.89 8.41 6.91
N LYS A 49 -10.23 7.62 7.77
CA LYS A 49 -9.67 6.31 7.40
C LYS A 49 -10.75 5.36 6.85
N GLU A 50 -11.88 5.22 7.53
CA GLU A 50 -12.98 4.37 7.04
C GLU A 50 -13.59 4.88 5.74
N GLN A 51 -13.71 6.20 5.59
CA GLN A 51 -14.20 6.79 4.34
C GLN A 51 -13.25 6.54 3.18
N ALA A 52 -11.94 6.61 3.41
CA ALA A 52 -10.92 6.32 2.39
C ALA A 52 -11.01 4.87 1.92
N LEU A 53 -11.09 3.92 2.85
CA LEU A 53 -11.22 2.49 2.53
C LEU A 53 -12.54 2.18 1.81
N LYS A 54 -13.63 2.89 2.11
CA LYS A 54 -14.90 2.76 1.37
C LYS A 54 -14.83 3.32 -0.05
N GLN A 55 -13.90 4.22 -0.32
CA GLN A 55 -13.78 4.93 -1.60
C GLN A 55 -12.61 4.45 -2.46
N ALA A 56 -11.73 3.60 -1.94
CA ALA A 56 -10.69 2.93 -2.72
C ALA A 56 -11.34 2.18 -3.91
N PRO A 57 -10.97 2.53 -5.16
CA PRO A 57 -11.49 1.95 -6.36
C PRO A 57 -10.99 0.51 -6.47
N GLY A 58 -11.90 -0.44 -6.66
CA GLY A 58 -11.53 -1.85 -6.74
C GLY A 58 -11.22 -2.47 -5.38
N CYS A 59 -11.37 -3.79 -5.31
CA CYS A 59 -11.10 -4.50 -4.07
C CYS A 59 -9.60 -4.59 -3.76
N ALA A 60 -8.72 -4.68 -4.78
CA ALA A 60 -7.27 -4.82 -4.58
C ALA A 60 -6.66 -3.59 -3.89
N ASP A 61 -6.82 -2.39 -4.48
CA ASP A 61 -6.33 -1.12 -3.90
C ASP A 61 -6.80 -0.90 -2.45
N ARG A 62 -8.03 -1.30 -2.13
CA ARG A 62 -8.58 -1.21 -0.77
C ARG A 62 -7.81 -2.08 0.23
N TRP A 63 -7.45 -3.29 -0.17
CA TRP A 63 -6.72 -4.22 0.67
C TRP A 63 -5.26 -3.79 0.83
N TYR A 64 -4.65 -3.24 -0.22
CA TYR A 64 -3.32 -2.64 -0.12
C TYR A 64 -3.28 -1.40 0.79
N ALA A 65 -4.27 -0.52 0.64
CA ALA A 65 -4.47 0.60 1.56
C ALA A 65 -4.58 0.15 3.02
N LEU A 66 -5.34 -0.93 3.27
CA LEU A 66 -5.49 -1.50 4.60
C LEU A 66 -4.17 -2.08 5.13
N SER A 67 -3.42 -2.81 4.29
CA SER A 67 -2.14 -3.38 4.70
C SER A 67 -1.15 -2.31 5.12
N ALA A 68 -1.08 -1.21 4.38
CA ALA A 68 -0.21 -0.10 4.70
C ALA A 68 -0.54 0.53 6.06
N ILE A 69 -1.82 0.57 6.44
CA ILE A 69 -2.22 1.07 7.75
C ILE A 69 -1.80 0.08 8.84
N HIS A 70 -1.94 -1.22 8.59
CA HIS A 70 -1.45 -2.24 9.52
C HIS A 70 0.09 -2.21 9.66
N GLU A 71 0.84 -1.97 8.57
CA GLU A 71 2.29 -1.73 8.62
C GLU A 71 2.64 -0.54 9.51
N LEU A 72 1.93 0.58 9.39
CA LEU A 72 2.14 1.77 10.22
C LEU A 72 1.79 1.56 11.70
N GLN A 73 0.92 0.59 11.98
CA GLN A 73 0.56 0.15 13.33
C GLN A 73 1.50 -0.94 13.85
N GLU A 74 2.55 -1.28 13.10
CA GLU A 74 3.47 -2.39 13.38
C GLU A 74 2.75 -3.76 13.51
N ASN A 75 1.53 -3.85 12.99
CA ASN A 75 0.75 -5.08 12.96
C ASN A 75 1.00 -5.83 11.66
N TYR A 76 2.22 -6.36 11.52
CA TYR A 76 2.69 -6.98 10.29
C TYR A 76 1.91 -8.24 9.90
N HIS A 77 1.34 -8.98 10.85
CA HIS A 77 0.48 -10.12 10.54
C HIS A 77 -0.79 -9.69 9.80
N ALA A 78 -1.51 -8.69 10.34
CA ALA A 78 -2.71 -8.16 9.68
C ALA A 78 -2.37 -7.44 8.35
N ALA A 79 -1.15 -6.88 8.24
CA ALA A 79 -0.68 -6.33 6.97
C ALA A 79 -0.51 -7.42 5.91
N ILE A 80 0.06 -8.57 6.26
CA ILE A 80 0.21 -9.72 5.34
C ILE A 80 -1.17 -10.25 4.92
N ASP A 81 -2.11 -10.43 5.85
CA ASP A 81 -3.46 -10.91 5.52
C ASP A 81 -4.15 -9.99 4.49
N ALA A 82 -4.02 -8.67 4.70
CA ALA A 82 -4.55 -7.69 3.76
C ALA A 82 -3.79 -7.71 2.41
N LEU A 83 -2.47 -7.90 2.41
CA LEU A 83 -1.70 -8.04 1.17
C LEU A 83 -2.08 -9.29 0.39
N GLU A 84 -2.34 -10.41 1.07
CA GLU A 84 -2.78 -11.66 0.46
C GLU A 84 -4.15 -11.51 -0.22
N GLU A 85 -5.08 -10.78 0.40
CA GLU A 85 -6.34 -10.40 -0.25
C GLU A 85 -6.09 -9.53 -1.50
N SER A 86 -5.19 -8.54 -1.42
CA SER A 86 -4.86 -7.71 -2.59
C SER A 86 -4.24 -8.55 -3.72
N LEU A 87 -3.27 -9.40 -3.39
CA LEU A 87 -2.59 -10.30 -4.31
C LEU A 87 -3.50 -11.38 -4.90
N PHE A 88 -4.53 -11.83 -4.17
CA PHE A 88 -5.52 -12.75 -4.74
C PHE A 88 -6.19 -12.18 -5.99
N ARG A 89 -6.32 -10.86 -6.06
CA ARG A 89 -6.94 -10.13 -7.17
C ARG A 89 -5.91 -9.71 -8.21
N GLU A 90 -4.71 -9.34 -7.75
CA GLU A 90 -3.58 -8.95 -8.60
C GLU A 90 -2.32 -9.76 -8.23
N PRO A 91 -2.23 -11.02 -8.68
CA PRO A 91 -1.21 -11.97 -8.18
C PRO A 91 0.23 -11.60 -8.56
N PHE A 92 0.37 -10.78 -9.60
CA PHE A 92 1.65 -10.41 -10.17
C PHE A 92 1.99 -8.94 -9.93
N ASN A 93 1.22 -8.22 -9.11
CA ASN A 93 1.51 -6.83 -8.82
C ASN A 93 2.86 -6.73 -8.07
N PRO A 94 3.90 -6.11 -8.67
CA PRO A 94 5.22 -6.05 -8.08
C PRO A 94 5.27 -5.27 -6.76
N SER A 95 4.41 -4.26 -6.61
CA SER A 95 4.34 -3.41 -5.41
C SER A 95 3.81 -4.20 -4.22
N LEU A 96 2.77 -4.99 -4.42
CA LEU A 96 2.16 -5.85 -3.39
C LEU A 96 3.12 -6.96 -2.95
N LEU A 97 3.77 -7.64 -3.91
CA LEU A 97 4.73 -8.71 -3.63
C LEU A 97 5.93 -8.21 -2.81
N ARG A 98 6.44 -7.01 -3.14
CA ARG A 98 7.51 -6.38 -2.36
C ARG A 98 7.06 -5.94 -0.98
N ALA A 99 5.83 -5.42 -0.85
CA ALA A 99 5.28 -5.05 0.45
C ALA A 99 5.14 -6.28 1.36
N GLN A 100 4.69 -7.42 0.80
CA GLN A 100 4.61 -8.68 1.52
C GLN A 100 5.99 -9.19 1.91
N ALA A 101 6.97 -9.15 1.01
CA ALA A 101 8.35 -9.56 1.30
C ALA A 101 8.96 -8.74 2.45
N ARG A 102 8.72 -7.43 2.50
CA ARG A 102 9.12 -6.59 3.65
C ARG A 102 8.46 -7.05 4.94
N CYS A 103 7.14 -7.24 4.94
CA CYS A 103 6.42 -7.66 6.14
C CYS A 103 6.92 -9.03 6.65
N VAL A 104 7.08 -9.99 5.75
CA VAL A 104 7.63 -11.32 6.07
C VAL A 104 9.03 -11.19 6.64
N SER A 105 9.90 -10.36 6.07
CA SER A 105 11.27 -10.16 6.58
C SER A 105 11.33 -9.59 8.01
N ILE A 106 10.28 -8.90 8.45
CA ILE A 106 10.18 -8.35 9.80
C ILE A 106 9.68 -9.41 10.78
N ILE A 107 8.69 -10.22 10.37
CA ILE A 107 8.09 -11.26 11.23
C ILE A 107 9.02 -12.48 11.34
N ASP A 108 9.52 -12.95 10.21
CA ASP A 108 10.40 -14.10 10.10
C ASP A 108 11.56 -13.81 9.14
N PRO A 109 12.64 -13.20 9.64
CA PRO A 109 13.84 -12.91 8.84
C PRO A 109 14.59 -14.16 8.38
N HIS A 110 14.29 -15.34 8.94
CA HIS A 110 14.94 -16.59 8.57
C HIS A 110 14.25 -17.32 7.41
N ASP A 111 13.01 -16.95 7.08
CA ASP A 111 12.26 -17.42 5.91
C ASP A 111 12.78 -16.78 4.61
N THR A 112 14.08 -16.95 4.37
CA THR A 112 14.79 -16.37 3.23
C THR A 112 14.29 -16.93 1.90
N GLU A 113 13.78 -18.16 1.89
CA GLU A 113 13.19 -18.80 0.71
C GLU A 113 11.92 -18.07 0.28
N ARG A 114 10.97 -17.85 1.20
CA ARG A 114 9.73 -17.13 0.90
C ARG A 114 10.00 -15.69 0.49
N ILE A 115 10.90 -15.00 1.20
CA ILE A 115 11.27 -13.61 0.90
C ILE A 115 11.86 -13.53 -0.51
N GLN A 116 12.80 -14.42 -0.85
CA GLN A 116 13.44 -14.42 -2.16
C GLN A 116 12.44 -14.76 -3.27
N ASN A 117 11.52 -15.69 -3.03
CA ASN A 117 10.49 -16.05 -3.99
C ASN A 117 9.60 -14.83 -4.32
N LEU A 118 9.08 -14.13 -3.31
CA LEU A 118 8.27 -12.93 -3.49
C LEU A 118 9.01 -11.84 -4.29
N ILE A 119 10.30 -11.64 -3.99
CA ILE A 119 11.14 -10.67 -4.71
C ILE A 119 11.34 -11.09 -6.17
N ASN A 120 11.59 -12.36 -6.45
CA ASN A 120 11.81 -12.86 -7.80
C ASN A 120 10.55 -12.71 -8.65
N VAL A 121 9.38 -13.10 -8.13
CA VAL A 121 8.11 -12.94 -8.84
C VAL A 121 7.83 -11.47 -9.13
N ALA A 122 8.12 -10.57 -8.19
CA ALA A 122 7.98 -9.12 -8.43
C ALA A 122 8.92 -8.62 -9.53
N GLN A 123 10.16 -9.12 -9.59
CA GLN A 123 11.13 -8.76 -10.64
C GLN A 123 10.70 -9.27 -12.01
N GLU A 124 10.21 -10.50 -12.09
CA GLU A 124 9.72 -11.11 -13.32
C GLU A 124 8.50 -10.37 -13.87
N ALA A 125 7.53 -10.04 -13.02
CA ALA A 125 6.34 -9.30 -13.41
C ALA A 125 6.69 -7.92 -14.00
N MET A 126 7.60 -7.18 -13.37
CA MET A 126 8.12 -5.92 -13.94
C MET A 126 8.86 -6.13 -15.25
N ALA A 127 9.69 -7.18 -15.36
CA ALA A 127 10.42 -7.47 -16.59
C ALA A 127 9.48 -7.79 -17.77
N GLN A 128 8.27 -8.28 -17.47
CA GLN A 128 7.22 -8.53 -18.44
C GLN A 128 6.32 -7.31 -18.70
N GLY A 129 6.55 -6.19 -18.03
CA GLY A 129 5.75 -4.97 -18.16
C GLY A 129 4.34 -5.11 -17.61
N ILE A 130 4.15 -6.00 -16.63
CA ILE A 130 2.90 -6.13 -15.88
C ILE A 130 2.92 -5.06 -14.78
N ASP A 131 2.24 -3.94 -15.05
CA ASP A 131 1.79 -2.96 -14.06
C ASP A 131 0.36 -3.32 -13.64
#